data_AF-A0A7M3MK43-F1
#
_entry.id   AF-A0A7M3MK43-F1
#
_cell.length_a   1.000
_cell.length_b   1.000
_cell.length_c   1.000
_cell.angle_alpha   90.00
_cell.angle_beta   90.00
_cell.angle_gamma   90.00
#
_symmetry.space_group_name_H-M   'P 1'
#
loop_
_entity.id
_entity.type
_entity.pdbx_description
1 polymer ?
#
loop_
_entity_poly.entity_id
_entity_poly.type
_entity_poly.pdbx_seq_one_letter_code
_entity_poly.pdbx_strand_id
1 'polypeptide(L)'
;MGPGGTGRSGAGDPAGGGCGEPGRLRACPDHRWATHRPDRRWSPGQRPRRGRVAGGDRWHGRGDHRAGRPGRRARVPPPRGARLSAVDRGRPRRAGRPARLHGRADQRTGPPPPRRHRWLRPGRLRHDGSAVTRHRHRTLIAAAALALVAAPACGDAQAITADEPLLVAGAADLLPAFTELGRTFEEATGEEVVFSFGSSGKLAQQLIEGAPMDVYAAANVSFVERVLDAGVGDPATQATYAYGRIVIWSTEDAWRGWGSVDDLAADDDVRILAIANPEHAPYGLAAQQALTSAGVWDTVAPKLVYGENIADTQRLAATGNADAAIVALSLALAADEAGEGTWTLLDDHLHEPLQQDLVVITADPDRAALAARFIDHVNSDDGREVMRRFGFLLPGEVSARGPSDG
;
A
#
# COMPACT_ATOMS: atom_id res chain seq x y z
N MET A 1 -70.83 -37.49 2.14
CA MET A 1 -70.34 -38.66 2.89
C MET A 1 -69.14 -38.22 3.72
N GLY A 2 -69.11 -38.55 5.01
CA GLY A 2 -67.88 -38.50 5.86
C GLY A 2 -67.44 -39.94 6.18
N PRO A 3 -66.68 -40.23 7.27
CA PRO A 3 -66.19 -39.37 8.38
C PRO A 3 -64.65 -39.20 8.34
N GLY A 4 -63.91 -38.65 9.32
CA GLY A 4 -64.15 -37.99 10.63
C GLY A 4 -62.91 -37.11 10.97
N GLY A 5 -62.83 -36.20 11.96
CA GLY A 5 -63.19 -36.27 13.39
C GLY A 5 -61.95 -36.66 14.22
N THR A 6 -61.50 -35.99 15.30
CA THR A 6 -61.80 -34.71 16.02
C THR A 6 -60.45 -34.15 16.55
N GLY A 7 -60.23 -33.00 17.20
CA GLY A 7 -61.01 -31.88 17.79
C GLY A 7 -60.00 -30.71 18.07
N ARG A 8 -60.17 -29.73 18.97
CA ARG A 8 -61.24 -29.36 19.92
C ARG A 8 -61.17 -27.83 20.24
N SER A 9 -62.32 -27.24 20.53
CA SER A 9 -62.61 -26.00 21.32
C SER A 9 -61.79 -25.79 22.62
N GLY A 10 -61.60 -24.57 23.18
CA GLY A 10 -62.08 -23.21 22.84
C GLY A 10 -61.48 -22.13 23.81
N ALA A 11 -61.55 -20.83 23.49
CA ALA A 11 -62.35 -19.75 24.15
C ALA A 11 -62.37 -19.72 25.71
N GLY A 12 -62.25 -18.58 26.43
CA GLY A 12 -62.06 -17.16 26.05
C GLY A 12 -62.07 -16.20 27.29
N ASP A 13 -61.92 -14.88 27.08
CA ASP A 13 -61.94 -13.75 28.05
C ASP A 13 -63.27 -13.62 28.88
N PRO A 14 -63.46 -12.72 29.91
CA PRO A 14 -62.77 -11.43 30.15
C PRO A 14 -62.66 -10.81 31.61
N ALA A 15 -62.10 -9.58 31.67
CA ALA A 15 -62.51 -8.39 32.47
C ALA A 15 -62.03 -8.13 33.93
N GLY A 16 -61.89 -6.81 34.24
CA GLY A 16 -61.56 -6.18 35.55
C GLY A 16 -60.09 -5.73 35.67
N GLY A 17 -59.69 -4.51 36.06
CA GLY A 17 -60.36 -3.36 36.70
C GLY A 17 -59.91 -3.21 38.17
N GLY A 18 -59.36 -2.10 38.69
CA GLY A 18 -59.09 -0.75 38.13
C GLY A 18 -58.08 0.05 39.00
N CYS A 19 -58.09 1.40 38.92
CA CYS A 19 -57.04 2.28 39.49
C CYS A 19 -57.12 2.51 41.03
N GLY A 20 -56.00 2.91 41.66
CA GLY A 20 -55.99 3.38 43.07
C GLY A 20 -54.63 3.86 43.64
N GLU A 21 -54.44 5.18 43.74
CA GLU A 21 -53.42 5.89 44.54
C GLU A 21 -54.11 6.60 45.74
N PRO A 22 -53.46 7.30 46.69
CA PRO A 22 -52.07 7.25 47.18
C PRO A 22 -51.87 7.35 48.73
N GLY A 23 -50.65 7.08 49.24
CA GLY A 23 -49.95 8.02 50.14
C GLY A 23 -49.67 7.73 51.64
N ARG A 24 -48.41 8.04 52.05
CA ARG A 24 -47.94 8.58 53.38
C ARG A 24 -47.98 7.63 54.61
N LEU A 25 -47.11 7.71 55.65
CA LEU A 25 -45.93 8.57 55.98
C LEU A 25 -45.10 7.96 57.16
N ARG A 26 -43.91 8.54 57.47
CA ARG A 26 -43.00 8.37 58.65
C ARG A 26 -41.99 7.19 58.60
N ALA A 27 -40.75 7.29 59.11
CA ALA A 27 -39.89 8.46 59.45
C ALA A 27 -38.41 8.05 59.68
N CYS A 28 -37.48 9.00 59.39
CA CYS A 28 -36.20 9.39 60.05
C CYS A 28 -35.33 8.40 60.89
N PRO A 29 -33.97 8.60 61.01
CA PRO A 29 -33.30 9.92 60.94
C PRO A 29 -32.03 10.07 60.07
N ASP A 30 -31.91 11.32 59.60
CA ASP A 30 -30.75 12.20 59.42
C ASP A 30 -29.30 11.69 59.28
N HIS A 31 -28.61 12.25 58.28
CA HIS A 31 -27.58 13.27 58.53
C HIS A 31 -27.49 14.31 57.39
N ARG A 32 -27.58 15.61 57.71
CA ARG A 32 -27.04 16.73 56.90
C ARG A 32 -25.61 17.05 57.39
N TRP A 33 -24.75 17.84 56.74
CA TRP A 33 -24.74 19.28 56.40
C TRP A 33 -23.63 19.51 55.33
N ALA A 34 -23.42 20.64 54.63
CA ALA A 34 -24.24 21.78 54.17
C ALA A 34 -23.36 22.63 53.20
N THR A 35 -23.92 23.65 52.56
CA THR A 35 -23.21 24.56 51.63
C THR A 35 -22.20 25.49 52.30
N HIS A 36 -21.10 25.87 51.63
CA HIS A 36 -20.79 27.30 51.38
C HIS A 36 -19.61 27.56 50.40
N ARG A 37 -19.74 28.61 49.57
CA ARG A 37 -18.59 29.39 49.03
C ARG A 37 -18.12 30.40 50.09
N PRO A 38 -16.88 30.91 49.97
CA PRO A 38 -16.71 32.36 49.94
C PRO A 38 -15.75 32.89 48.86
N ASP A 39 -16.05 34.07 48.31
CA ASP A 39 -15.10 34.92 47.59
C ASP A 39 -14.09 35.60 48.53
N ARG A 40 -12.87 35.88 48.03
CA ARG A 40 -11.94 37.01 48.34
C ARG A 40 -10.50 36.63 47.92
N ARG A 41 -9.60 37.54 47.54
CA ARG A 41 -9.68 38.95 47.09
C ARG A 41 -8.30 39.32 46.53
N TRP A 42 -8.21 40.03 45.40
CA TRP A 42 -6.93 40.41 44.77
C TRP A 42 -6.42 41.79 45.24
N SER A 43 -5.19 42.13 44.80
CA SER A 43 -4.48 43.43 44.95
C SER A 43 -3.92 43.77 46.35
N PRO A 44 -2.85 44.62 46.45
CA PRO A 44 -1.79 44.96 45.48
C PRO A 44 -0.35 44.81 46.05
N GLY A 45 0.68 44.86 45.19
CA GLY A 45 2.09 44.67 45.56
C GLY A 45 2.87 45.92 46.02
N GLN A 46 4.18 45.76 46.25
CA GLN A 46 5.12 46.85 46.61
C GLN A 46 6.47 46.76 45.86
N ARG A 47 7.16 47.90 45.71
CA ARG A 47 8.57 48.03 45.26
C ARG A 47 9.39 48.74 46.35
N PRO A 48 10.68 48.40 46.52
CA PRO A 48 11.74 49.41 46.28
C PRO A 48 13.08 48.80 45.75
N ARG A 49 14.16 49.53 45.36
CA ARG A 49 14.39 50.83 44.68
C ARG A 49 15.91 50.95 44.33
N ARG A 50 16.24 51.46 43.13
CA ARG A 50 17.47 52.23 42.73
C ARG A 50 18.90 51.62 42.69
N GLY A 51 19.51 51.71 41.49
CA GLY A 51 20.94 51.84 41.14
C GLY A 51 21.03 51.79 39.59
N ARG A 52 21.52 52.74 38.76
CA ARG A 52 22.82 53.47 38.64
C ARG A 52 24.01 52.51 38.45
N VAL A 53 24.89 52.61 37.42
CA VAL A 53 25.33 53.75 36.55
C VAL A 53 25.75 53.29 35.12
N ALA A 54 25.61 54.17 34.11
CA ALA A 54 26.26 54.17 32.75
C ALA A 54 26.00 52.99 31.76
N GLY A 55 26.13 53.18 30.44
CA GLY A 55 26.29 54.43 29.66
C GLY A 55 26.67 54.22 28.18
N GLY A 56 26.27 55.15 27.30
CA GLY A 56 26.60 55.18 25.86
C GLY A 56 25.87 54.14 24.97
N ASP A 57 25.70 54.35 23.66
CA ASP A 57 25.53 55.64 22.99
C ASP A 57 24.65 55.52 21.71
N ARG A 58 24.22 56.67 21.21
CA ARG A 58 23.17 56.87 20.17
C ARG A 58 23.49 56.21 18.82
N TRP A 59 22.43 56.00 18.02
CA TRP A 59 22.23 56.80 16.79
C TRP A 59 20.73 57.06 16.54
N HIS A 60 20.41 58.22 15.95
CA HIS A 60 19.07 58.60 15.45
C HIS A 60 19.10 58.63 13.91
N GLY A 61 18.01 58.53 13.14
CA GLY A 61 16.59 58.39 13.46
C GLY A 61 15.71 59.44 12.75
N ARG A 62 14.52 59.04 12.24
CA ARG A 62 13.55 59.84 11.42
C ARG A 62 14.08 60.15 10.01
N GLY A 63 13.28 60.44 8.97
CA GLY A 63 11.83 60.60 8.75
C GLY A 63 11.65 61.47 7.48
N ASP A 64 10.49 61.74 6.86
CA ASP A 64 9.08 61.32 6.93
C ASP A 64 8.39 62.00 5.70
N HIS A 65 7.15 61.63 5.34
CA HIS A 65 6.28 62.27 4.33
C HIS A 65 6.69 62.06 2.84
N ARG A 66 5.85 62.27 1.80
CA ARG A 66 4.50 62.85 1.67
C ARG A 66 3.75 62.27 0.45
N ALA A 67 2.43 62.47 0.34
CA ALA A 67 1.58 61.90 -0.73
C ALA A 67 1.24 62.86 -1.91
N GLY A 68 0.85 62.31 -3.07
CA GLY A 68 0.36 63.03 -4.26
C GLY A 68 -0.32 62.10 -5.30
N ARG A 69 -1.25 62.61 -6.12
CA ARG A 69 -2.04 61.85 -7.14
C ARG A 69 -1.74 62.34 -8.61
N PRO A 70 -2.58 62.18 -9.67
CA PRO A 70 -2.28 61.18 -10.72
C PRO A 70 -2.46 61.64 -12.21
N GLY A 71 -2.13 60.75 -13.16
CA GLY A 71 -2.99 60.55 -14.36
C GLY A 71 -2.40 60.72 -15.77
N ARG A 72 -3.28 60.47 -16.78
CA ARG A 72 -3.09 60.42 -18.26
C ARG A 72 -2.37 59.15 -18.75
N ARG A 73 -2.91 58.25 -19.60
CA ARG A 73 -3.81 58.24 -20.82
C ARG A 73 -3.09 58.32 -22.19
N ALA A 74 -2.99 57.14 -22.81
CA ALA A 74 -3.24 56.81 -24.24
C ALA A 74 -2.34 57.36 -25.38
N ARG A 75 -1.98 56.46 -26.33
CA ARG A 75 -2.30 56.57 -27.78
C ARG A 75 -1.98 55.31 -28.61
N VAL A 76 -2.82 55.07 -29.63
CA VAL A 76 -2.86 54.01 -30.68
C VAL A 76 -3.72 54.60 -31.84
N PRO A 77 -3.68 54.18 -33.14
CA PRO A 77 -2.68 53.42 -33.92
C PRO A 77 -1.85 54.43 -34.78
N PRO A 78 -1.82 54.57 -36.14
CA PRO A 78 -2.48 53.90 -37.30
C PRO A 78 -1.53 53.22 -38.34
N PRO A 79 -2.04 52.34 -39.26
CA PRO A 79 -1.22 51.62 -40.26
C PRO A 79 -1.28 52.16 -41.71
N ARG A 80 -0.30 51.74 -42.55
CA ARG A 80 -0.23 51.72 -44.04
C ARG A 80 1.05 50.91 -44.44
N GLY A 81 1.18 50.21 -45.56
CA GLY A 81 0.24 49.81 -46.62
C GLY A 81 0.88 49.82 -48.03
N ALA A 82 0.58 48.82 -48.89
CA ALA A 82 0.93 48.74 -50.35
C ALA A 82 2.44 48.44 -50.68
N ARG A 83 2.86 47.89 -51.85
CA ARG A 83 2.19 47.34 -53.07
C ARG A 83 3.22 46.57 -53.98
N LEU A 84 2.76 45.51 -54.70
CA LEU A 84 3.28 44.99 -56.01
C LEU A 84 4.73 44.41 -56.03
N SER A 85 5.20 43.57 -56.98
CA SER A 85 4.72 43.01 -58.27
C SER A 85 5.05 41.48 -58.35
N ALA A 86 4.19 40.60 -58.85
CA ALA A 86 4.09 40.09 -60.24
C ALA A 86 5.35 39.35 -60.78
N VAL A 87 5.34 38.02 -60.90
CA VAL A 87 4.96 37.18 -62.09
C VAL A 87 6.14 36.83 -63.01
N ASP A 88 6.39 35.52 -63.17
CA ASP A 88 6.48 34.87 -64.50
C ASP A 88 6.09 33.37 -64.42
N ARG A 89 5.91 32.67 -65.56
CA ARG A 89 5.42 31.28 -65.69
C ARG A 89 6.25 30.48 -66.70
N GLY A 90 6.77 29.31 -66.31
CA GLY A 90 7.59 28.44 -67.18
C GLY A 90 7.26 26.94 -67.13
N ARG A 91 6.25 26.50 -67.87
CA ARG A 91 5.96 25.08 -68.22
C ARG A 91 5.89 24.99 -69.76
N PRO A 92 6.28 23.88 -70.44
CA PRO A 92 5.47 22.66 -70.35
C PRO A 92 6.12 21.27 -70.62
N ARG A 93 5.37 20.25 -70.17
CA ARG A 93 5.20 18.86 -70.66
C ARG A 93 5.88 18.43 -71.99
N ARG A 94 6.31 17.17 -72.01
CA ARG A 94 5.90 16.18 -73.04
C ARG A 94 5.76 14.77 -72.42
N ALA A 95 5.17 13.83 -73.16
CA ALA A 95 4.81 12.48 -72.67
C ALA A 95 5.09 11.40 -73.73
N GLY A 96 5.26 10.14 -73.30
CA GLY A 96 5.49 8.99 -74.19
C GLY A 96 5.24 7.63 -73.51
N ARG A 97 4.44 6.78 -74.17
CA ARG A 97 4.13 5.34 -73.93
C ARG A 97 4.08 4.67 -75.32
N PRO A 98 3.95 3.34 -75.50
CA PRO A 98 3.80 2.23 -74.54
C PRO A 98 5.01 1.25 -74.68
N ALA A 99 5.01 -0.10 -74.85
CA ALA A 99 4.01 -1.18 -74.88
C ALA A 99 4.65 -2.59 -74.81
N ARG A 100 4.05 -3.54 -74.05
CA ARG A 100 3.93 -5.00 -74.34
C ARG A 100 5.27 -5.82 -74.38
N LEU A 101 5.33 -7.17 -74.33
CA LEU A 101 4.44 -8.27 -73.88
C LEU A 101 5.28 -9.55 -73.62
N HIS A 102 4.68 -10.57 -72.97
CA HIS A 102 5.17 -11.97 -72.80
C HIS A 102 6.38 -12.20 -71.84
N GLY A 103 6.48 -13.34 -71.12
CA GLY A 103 5.44 -14.33 -70.82
C GLY A 103 5.92 -15.72 -70.32
N ARG A 104 5.10 -16.34 -69.45
CA ARG A 104 4.95 -17.79 -69.15
C ARG A 104 6.11 -18.60 -68.50
N ALA A 105 5.69 -19.76 -67.96
CA ALA A 105 6.42 -20.84 -67.27
C ALA A 105 7.02 -20.45 -65.89
N ASP A 106 6.59 -21.00 -64.74
CA ASP A 106 6.19 -22.38 -64.34
C ASP A 106 7.37 -23.35 -64.20
N GLN A 107 7.91 -23.44 -62.97
CA GLN A 107 8.51 -24.66 -62.44
C GLN A 107 8.14 -24.82 -60.96
N ARG A 108 7.82 -26.07 -60.59
CA ARG A 108 7.51 -26.48 -59.21
C ARG A 108 8.76 -27.03 -58.54
N THR A 109 9.09 -26.58 -57.34
CA THR A 109 9.91 -27.33 -56.38
C THR A 109 9.25 -27.28 -55.00
N GLY A 110 9.03 -28.45 -54.41
CA GLY A 110 8.39 -28.58 -53.10
C GLY A 110 9.39 -28.45 -51.94
N PRO A 111 8.90 -28.27 -50.69
CA PRO A 111 9.77 -28.22 -49.52
C PRO A 111 10.44 -29.58 -49.23
N PRO A 112 11.66 -29.60 -48.67
CA PRO A 112 12.36 -30.83 -48.31
C PRO A 112 11.71 -31.53 -47.09
N PRO A 113 11.79 -32.87 -46.99
CA PRO A 113 11.14 -33.63 -45.92
C PRO A 113 11.85 -33.52 -44.56
N PRO A 114 11.12 -33.70 -43.43
CA PRO A 114 11.67 -33.58 -42.08
C PRO A 114 12.62 -34.73 -41.71
N ARG A 115 13.71 -34.39 -41.01
CA ARG A 115 14.70 -35.36 -40.51
C ARG A 115 14.15 -36.15 -39.32
N ARG A 116 13.97 -37.46 -39.49
CA ARG A 116 13.63 -38.40 -38.41
C ARG A 116 14.87 -38.68 -37.54
N HIS A 117 14.95 -38.07 -36.37
CA HIS A 117 15.94 -38.48 -35.36
C HIS A 117 15.50 -39.76 -34.66
N ARG A 118 16.44 -40.71 -34.55
CA ARG A 118 16.19 -42.10 -34.15
C ARG A 118 16.39 -42.25 -32.64
N TRP A 119 15.33 -42.65 -31.93
CA TRP A 119 15.43 -43.04 -30.52
C TRP A 119 16.42 -44.22 -30.34
N LEU A 120 17.37 -44.05 -29.42
CA LEU A 120 18.19 -45.14 -28.89
C LEU A 120 17.83 -45.34 -27.41
N ARG A 121 17.61 -46.59 -27.00
CA ARG A 121 17.29 -46.97 -25.61
C ARG A 121 18.57 -47.38 -24.86
N PRO A 122 18.58 -47.31 -23.51
CA PRO A 122 19.80 -47.36 -22.72
C PRO A 122 20.39 -48.77 -22.60
N GLY A 123 21.73 -48.85 -22.60
CA GLY A 123 22.45 -50.08 -22.29
C GLY A 123 22.51 -50.35 -20.79
N ARG A 124 22.26 -51.61 -20.39
CA ARG A 124 22.51 -52.12 -19.03
C ARG A 124 23.68 -53.11 -19.05
N LEU A 125 24.66 -52.90 -18.17
CA LEU A 125 25.56 -53.94 -17.66
C LEU A 125 25.52 -53.77 -16.13
N ARG A 126 24.73 -54.55 -15.39
CA ARG A 126 24.95 -55.94 -14.93
C ARG A 126 26.18 -56.08 -14.03
N HIS A 127 25.93 -56.59 -12.82
CA HIS A 127 26.92 -56.99 -11.84
C HIS A 127 27.89 -58.05 -12.39
N ASP A 128 29.08 -58.07 -11.83
CA ASP A 128 29.62 -59.30 -11.23
C ASP A 128 29.95 -59.01 -9.75
N GLY A 129 30.14 -60.04 -8.94
CA GLY A 129 30.43 -59.91 -7.52
C GLY A 129 31.03 -61.18 -6.92
N SER A 130 32.24 -61.06 -6.38
CA SER A 130 33.00 -62.15 -5.77
C SER A 130 33.20 -61.95 -4.27
N ALA A 131 33.02 -63.04 -3.53
CA ALA A 131 32.82 -63.07 -2.08
C ALA A 131 34.13 -63.04 -1.25
N VAL A 132 33.99 -62.67 0.04
CA VAL A 132 34.64 -63.30 1.22
C VAL A 132 36.17 -63.50 1.16
N THR A 133 36.94 -62.89 2.07
CA THR A 133 37.31 -63.58 3.33
C THR A 133 37.57 -62.66 4.53
N ARG A 134 37.71 -63.25 5.72
CA ARG A 134 37.95 -62.61 7.02
C ARG A 134 39.43 -62.82 7.43
N HIS A 135 40.11 -61.85 8.05
CA HIS A 135 40.52 -61.92 9.49
C HIS A 135 41.42 -60.77 10.01
N ARG A 136 40.99 -60.21 11.16
CA ARG A 136 41.76 -59.83 12.36
C ARG A 136 43.30 -59.63 12.29
N HIS A 137 43.74 -58.39 12.54
CA HIS A 137 44.87 -57.99 13.42
C HIS A 137 44.73 -56.47 13.67
N ARG A 138 45.14 -55.81 14.77
CA ARG A 138 45.38 -56.08 16.21
C ARG A 138 46.02 -54.77 16.75
N THR A 139 45.64 -54.29 17.96
CA THR A 139 46.37 -53.27 18.80
C THR A 139 46.69 -51.88 18.19
N LEU A 140 46.26 -50.73 18.75
CA LEU A 140 46.48 -50.12 20.09
C LEU A 140 47.89 -49.57 20.35
N ILE A 141 47.99 -48.23 20.44
CA ILE A 141 48.94 -47.37 21.17
C ILE A 141 48.25 -45.98 21.17
N ALA A 142 47.74 -45.49 22.31
CA ALA A 142 48.44 -44.68 23.32
C ALA A 142 48.96 -43.34 22.73
N ALA A 143 48.25 -42.21 22.86
CA ALA A 143 47.93 -41.42 24.07
C ALA A 143 49.05 -40.42 24.45
N ALA A 144 48.73 -39.12 24.33
CA ALA A 144 49.53 -38.01 24.84
C ALA A 144 48.57 -36.91 25.32
N ALA A 145 48.35 -36.83 26.64
CA ALA A 145 47.59 -35.76 27.25
C ALA A 145 48.55 -34.74 27.87
N LEU A 146 48.27 -33.45 27.70
CA LEU A 146 48.85 -32.40 28.52
C LEU A 146 47.78 -31.34 28.81
N ALA A 147 47.30 -31.32 30.05
CA ALA A 147 46.32 -30.34 30.51
C ALA A 147 47.04 -29.10 31.06
N LEU A 148 46.53 -27.90 30.78
CA LEU A 148 46.89 -26.69 31.52
C LEU A 148 45.77 -25.66 31.49
N VAL A 149 45.72 -24.82 32.53
CA VAL A 149 44.81 -23.67 32.72
C VAL A 149 43.32 -24.03 32.80
N ALA A 150 42.90 -24.45 34.00
CA ALA A 150 41.55 -24.15 34.46
C ALA A 150 41.59 -22.78 35.18
N ALA A 151 40.72 -21.85 34.78
CA ALA A 151 40.52 -20.57 35.45
C ALA A 151 39.01 -20.32 35.58
N PRO A 152 38.45 -20.22 36.79
CA PRO A 152 37.03 -19.96 36.99
C PRO A 152 36.73 -18.47 36.77
N ALA A 153 36.57 -18.09 35.49
CA ALA A 153 36.09 -16.78 35.11
C ALA A 153 34.57 -16.70 35.38
N CYS A 154 34.19 -16.45 36.64
CA CYS A 154 32.87 -15.91 36.97
C CYS A 154 32.80 -14.46 36.47
N GLY A 155 32.65 -14.28 35.17
CA GLY A 155 31.99 -13.12 34.62
C GLY A 155 30.50 -13.42 34.57
N ASP A 156 29.68 -12.56 35.17
CA ASP A 156 28.23 -12.59 34.96
C ASP A 156 27.96 -12.27 33.50
N ALA A 157 27.86 -13.33 32.68
CA ALA A 157 27.33 -13.25 31.33
C ALA A 157 25.84 -12.91 31.44
N GLN A 158 25.57 -11.61 31.55
CA GLN A 158 24.28 -11.03 31.22
C GLN A 158 24.02 -11.40 29.76
N ALA A 159 23.32 -12.53 29.57
CA ALA A 159 22.81 -12.94 28.29
C ALA A 159 21.80 -11.87 27.86
N ILE A 160 22.27 -10.92 27.06
CA ILE A 160 21.41 -10.25 26.11
C ILE A 160 20.99 -11.36 25.15
N THR A 161 19.89 -12.03 25.47
CA THR A 161 19.06 -12.59 24.42
C THR A 161 18.61 -11.38 23.61
N ALA A 162 19.16 -11.27 22.40
CA ALA A 162 18.42 -10.58 21.36
C ALA A 162 17.22 -11.49 21.12
N ASP A 163 16.07 -11.13 21.68
CA ASP A 163 14.85 -11.90 21.52
C ASP A 163 14.48 -11.91 20.03
N GLU A 164 13.90 -13.03 19.57
CA GLU A 164 13.71 -13.27 18.14
C GLU A 164 12.82 -12.20 17.49
N PRO A 165 13.27 -11.52 16.41
CA PRO A 165 12.63 -10.33 15.87
C PRO A 165 11.15 -10.57 15.50
N LEU A 166 10.34 -9.52 15.59
CA LEU A 166 8.94 -9.56 15.20
C LEU A 166 8.83 -9.76 13.68
N LEU A 167 8.12 -10.80 13.24
CA LEU A 167 8.00 -11.18 11.84
C LEU A 167 6.69 -10.65 11.25
N VAL A 168 6.79 -9.72 10.30
CA VAL A 168 5.63 -8.99 9.74
C VAL A 168 5.47 -9.27 8.25
N ALA A 169 4.42 -10.00 7.87
CA ALA A 169 4.03 -10.19 6.47
C ALA A 169 3.19 -9.00 6.00
N GLY A 170 3.72 -8.17 5.08
CA GLY A 170 3.08 -6.93 4.64
C GLY A 170 2.74 -6.88 3.15
N ALA A 171 1.60 -6.31 2.79
CA ALA A 171 1.31 -5.94 1.41
C ALA A 171 2.39 -4.98 0.86
N ALA A 172 2.81 -5.17 -0.40
CA ALA A 172 4.00 -4.48 -0.94
C ALA A 172 3.84 -2.97 -1.18
N ASP A 173 2.62 -2.43 -1.11
CA ASP A 173 2.34 -0.98 -1.05
C ASP A 173 2.71 -0.36 0.31
N LEU A 174 2.79 -1.17 1.37
CA LEU A 174 3.16 -0.73 2.71
C LEU A 174 4.66 -0.47 2.86
N LEU A 175 5.48 -0.99 1.94
CA LEU A 175 6.95 -1.01 2.04
C LEU A 175 7.56 0.29 2.59
N PRO A 176 7.29 1.50 2.02
CA PRO A 176 7.88 2.73 2.56
C PRO A 176 7.34 3.09 3.96
N ALA A 177 6.02 3.02 4.17
CA ALA A 177 5.39 3.37 5.44
C ALA A 177 5.78 2.41 6.58
N PHE A 178 5.73 1.10 6.33
CA PHE A 178 6.07 0.07 7.31
C PHE A 178 7.58 0.05 7.61
N THR A 179 8.45 0.45 6.67
CA THR A 179 9.88 0.65 6.97
C THR A 179 10.08 1.79 8.00
N GLU A 180 9.33 2.90 7.91
CA GLU A 180 9.41 3.96 8.93
C GLU A 180 8.72 3.56 10.26
N LEU A 181 7.60 2.85 10.19
CA LEU A 181 6.89 2.34 11.38
C LEU A 181 7.74 1.30 12.14
N GLY A 182 8.45 0.42 11.45
CA GLY A 182 9.42 -0.51 12.05
C GLY A 182 10.54 0.22 12.77
N ARG A 183 11.24 1.13 12.07
CA ARG A 183 12.31 1.96 12.67
C ARG A 183 11.82 2.73 13.90
N THR A 184 10.63 3.33 13.85
CA THR A 184 10.09 4.10 15.00
C THR A 184 9.63 3.20 16.14
N PHE A 185 9.17 1.98 15.86
CA PHE A 185 8.89 0.96 16.87
C PHE A 185 10.17 0.48 17.55
N GLU A 186 11.21 0.15 16.78
CA GLU A 186 12.55 -0.19 17.25
C GLU A 186 13.14 0.90 18.15
N GLU A 187 13.10 2.16 17.71
CA GLU A 187 13.57 3.32 18.49
C GLU A 187 12.79 3.54 19.79
N ALA A 188 11.49 3.20 19.82
CA ALA A 188 10.63 3.36 20.99
C ALA A 188 10.68 2.18 21.98
N THR A 189 11.12 0.99 21.53
CA THR A 189 10.95 -0.26 22.29
C THR A 189 12.21 -1.10 22.46
N GLY A 190 13.15 -1.04 21.51
CA GLY A 190 14.31 -1.94 21.43
C GLY A 190 14.05 -3.27 20.71
N GLU A 191 12.85 -3.48 20.16
CA GLU A 191 12.40 -4.74 19.56
C GLU A 191 12.58 -4.70 18.03
N GLU A 192 13.43 -5.57 17.46
CA GLU A 192 13.70 -5.62 16.01
C GLU A 192 12.48 -6.11 15.20
N VAL A 193 12.19 -5.47 14.05
CA VAL A 193 11.05 -5.83 13.18
C VAL A 193 11.50 -6.23 11.78
N VAL A 194 11.32 -7.51 11.44
CA VAL A 194 11.70 -8.07 10.14
C VAL A 194 10.48 -8.22 9.23
N PHE A 195 10.47 -7.45 8.15
CA PHE A 195 9.36 -7.43 7.19
C PHE A 195 9.53 -8.42 6.03
N SER A 196 8.42 -9.03 5.61
CA SER A 196 8.31 -9.78 4.37
C SER A 196 7.22 -9.15 3.49
N PHE A 197 7.64 -8.35 2.49
CA PHE A 197 6.72 -7.64 1.60
C PHE A 197 6.34 -8.45 0.37
N GLY A 198 5.05 -8.47 0.01
CA GLY A 198 4.56 -9.26 -1.11
C GLY A 198 3.14 -8.93 -1.57
N SER A 199 2.58 -9.79 -2.41
CA SER A 199 1.17 -9.71 -2.81
C SER A 199 0.29 -10.31 -1.72
N SER A 200 -0.73 -9.60 -1.24
CA SER A 200 -1.57 -10.05 -0.11
C SER A 200 -2.11 -11.46 -0.30
N GLY A 201 -2.65 -11.79 -1.49
CA GLY A 201 -3.14 -13.15 -1.77
C GLY A 201 -2.07 -14.25 -1.77
N LYS A 202 -0.79 -13.91 -2.04
CA LYS A 202 0.33 -14.86 -1.96
C LYS A 202 0.86 -15.01 -0.54
N LEU A 203 0.92 -13.91 0.23
CA LEU A 203 1.25 -13.96 1.66
C LEU A 203 0.18 -14.74 2.43
N ALA A 204 -1.11 -14.45 2.22
CA ALA A 204 -2.22 -15.21 2.79
C ALA A 204 -2.10 -16.72 2.51
N GLN A 205 -1.72 -17.11 1.28
CA GLN A 205 -1.51 -18.51 0.94
C GLN A 205 -0.32 -19.12 1.71
N GLN A 206 0.79 -18.40 1.86
CA GLN A 206 1.95 -18.84 2.65
C GLN A 206 1.63 -19.00 4.15
N LEU A 207 0.81 -18.11 4.71
CA LEU A 207 0.36 -18.20 6.10
C LEU A 207 -0.52 -19.44 6.32
N ILE A 208 -1.45 -19.71 5.39
CA ILE A 208 -2.28 -20.92 5.38
C ILE A 208 -1.45 -22.20 5.19
N GLU A 209 -0.30 -22.10 4.50
CA GLU A 209 0.69 -23.18 4.36
C GLU A 209 1.65 -23.30 5.57
N GLY A 210 1.50 -22.46 6.60
CA GLY A 210 2.25 -22.53 7.86
C GLY A 210 3.55 -21.72 7.90
N ALA A 211 3.67 -20.66 7.10
CA ALA A 211 4.80 -19.73 7.19
C ALA A 211 4.80 -19.02 8.57
N PRO A 212 5.91 -19.05 9.33
CA PRO A 212 5.98 -18.44 10.66
C PRO A 212 6.06 -16.92 10.55
N MET A 213 4.98 -16.26 10.95
CA MET A 213 4.83 -14.80 11.01
C MET A 213 4.00 -14.45 12.25
N ASP A 214 4.18 -13.25 12.81
CA ASP A 214 3.47 -12.79 13.99
C ASP A 214 2.36 -11.79 13.66
N VAL A 215 2.58 -10.96 12.63
CA VAL A 215 1.59 -10.00 12.11
C VAL A 215 1.41 -10.22 10.62
N TYR A 216 0.18 -10.11 10.15
CA TYR A 216 -0.16 -9.99 8.73
C TYR A 216 -0.90 -8.69 8.49
N ALA A 217 -0.46 -7.90 7.50
CA ALA A 217 -1.09 -6.66 7.06
C ALA A 217 -1.41 -6.74 5.55
N ALA A 218 -2.69 -6.68 5.21
CA ALA A 218 -3.20 -6.93 3.86
C ALA A 218 -3.82 -5.68 3.23
N ALA A 219 -3.65 -5.52 1.91
CA ALA A 219 -4.27 -4.45 1.15
C ALA A 219 -5.72 -4.74 0.72
N ASN A 220 -6.33 -5.80 1.26
CA ASN A 220 -7.76 -6.06 1.17
C ASN A 220 -8.22 -6.95 2.34
N VAL A 221 -9.29 -6.53 3.02
CA VAL A 221 -9.92 -7.26 4.13
C VAL A 221 -10.20 -8.74 3.82
N SER A 222 -10.64 -9.08 2.60
CA SER A 222 -10.97 -10.48 2.24
C SER A 222 -9.77 -11.44 2.26
N PHE A 223 -8.53 -10.93 2.18
CA PHE A 223 -7.35 -11.77 2.38
C PHE A 223 -7.02 -11.99 3.85
N VAL A 224 -7.48 -11.13 4.78
CA VAL A 224 -7.41 -11.37 6.23
C VAL A 224 -8.49 -12.35 6.65
N GLU A 225 -9.74 -12.12 6.20
CA GLU A 225 -10.88 -13.03 6.40
C GLU A 225 -10.53 -14.46 5.95
N ARG A 226 -9.94 -14.63 4.76
CA ARG A 226 -9.51 -15.95 4.24
C ARG A 226 -8.44 -16.65 5.11
N VAL A 227 -7.57 -15.91 5.80
CA VAL A 227 -6.53 -16.49 6.68
C VAL A 227 -7.18 -16.92 8.01
N LEU A 228 -8.10 -16.11 8.54
CA LEU A 228 -8.89 -16.42 9.73
C LEU A 228 -9.86 -17.60 9.52
N ASP A 229 -10.54 -17.66 8.37
CA ASP A 229 -11.41 -18.78 7.96
C ASP A 229 -10.64 -20.11 7.83
N ALA A 230 -9.32 -20.06 7.56
CA ALA A 230 -8.45 -21.22 7.55
C ALA A 230 -7.98 -21.65 8.96
N GLY A 231 -8.35 -20.90 10.00
CA GLY A 231 -7.96 -21.15 11.40
C GLY A 231 -6.56 -20.64 11.76
N VAL A 232 -6.06 -19.63 11.05
CA VAL A 232 -4.72 -19.03 11.27
C VAL A 232 -4.88 -17.60 11.77
N GLY A 233 -4.26 -17.28 12.91
CA GLY A 233 -4.37 -15.98 13.59
C GLY A 233 -5.57 -15.82 14.53
N ASP A 234 -5.60 -14.71 15.27
CA ASP A 234 -6.66 -14.37 16.23
C ASP A 234 -7.62 -13.32 15.64
N PRO A 235 -8.90 -13.68 15.34
CA PRO A 235 -9.87 -12.74 14.79
C PRO A 235 -10.24 -11.61 15.76
N ALA A 236 -9.97 -11.74 17.07
CA ALA A 236 -10.16 -10.65 18.03
C ALA A 236 -9.14 -9.50 17.86
N THR A 237 -8.07 -9.73 17.09
CA THR A 237 -7.02 -8.74 16.79
C THR A 237 -7.14 -8.10 15.41
N GLN A 238 -8.16 -8.47 14.62
CA GLN A 238 -8.37 -7.88 13.30
C GLN A 238 -8.73 -6.39 13.42
N ALA A 239 -7.99 -5.53 12.72
CA ALA A 239 -8.29 -4.10 12.66
C ALA A 239 -7.99 -3.49 11.28
N THR A 240 -8.95 -2.73 10.76
CA THR A 240 -8.73 -1.82 9.63
C THR A 240 -7.84 -0.66 10.06
N TYR A 241 -6.70 -0.49 9.40
CA TYR A 241 -5.70 0.54 9.74
C TYR A 241 -5.65 1.65 8.70
N ALA A 242 -5.95 1.34 7.44
CA ALA A 242 -5.81 2.25 6.30
C ALA A 242 -6.75 1.91 5.13
N TYR A 243 -6.82 2.80 4.15
CA TYR A 243 -7.40 2.59 2.83
C TYR A 243 -6.37 3.03 1.77
N GLY A 244 -6.13 2.15 0.81
CA GLY A 244 -5.23 2.39 -0.32
C GLY A 244 -5.83 3.30 -1.39
N ARG A 245 -4.97 3.96 -2.17
CA ARG A 245 -5.33 4.75 -3.35
C ARG A 245 -4.38 4.47 -4.51
N ILE A 246 -4.88 4.52 -5.74
CA ILE A 246 -4.13 4.14 -6.95
C ILE A 246 -3.78 5.35 -7.81
N VAL A 247 -2.64 5.30 -8.50
CA VAL A 247 -2.16 6.37 -9.39
C VAL A 247 -1.68 5.80 -10.72
N ILE A 248 -1.69 6.62 -11.77
CA ILE A 248 -0.82 6.42 -12.93
C ILE A 248 0.59 6.88 -12.54
N TRP A 249 1.63 6.13 -12.91
CA TRP A 249 3.04 6.45 -12.62
C TRP A 249 3.95 6.04 -13.80
N SER A 250 4.98 6.85 -14.06
CA SER A 250 6.15 6.48 -14.87
C SER A 250 7.42 7.18 -14.37
N THR A 251 8.58 6.86 -14.93
CA THR A 251 9.77 7.73 -14.80
C THR A 251 9.51 9.10 -15.45
N GLU A 252 10.26 10.13 -15.06
CA GLU A 252 10.13 11.49 -15.61
C GLU A 252 10.33 11.51 -17.14
N ASP A 253 11.36 10.84 -17.64
CA ASP A 253 11.68 10.72 -19.08
C ASP A 253 10.57 10.04 -19.91
N ALA A 254 9.74 9.20 -19.28
CA ALA A 254 8.64 8.49 -19.92
C ALA A 254 7.29 9.24 -19.78
N TRP A 255 7.19 10.23 -18.90
CA TRP A 255 5.93 10.87 -18.54
C TRP A 255 5.42 11.79 -19.65
N ARG A 256 4.14 11.62 -20.02
CA ARG A 256 3.49 12.36 -21.14
C ARG A 256 2.35 13.28 -20.71
N GLY A 257 2.10 13.42 -19.42
CA GLY A 257 0.99 14.22 -18.89
C GLY A 257 -0.36 13.50 -18.90
N TRP A 258 -0.38 12.16 -18.76
CA TRP A 258 -1.61 11.38 -18.62
C TRP A 258 -2.34 11.78 -17.32
N GLY A 259 -3.45 12.51 -17.44
CA GLY A 259 -4.26 12.94 -16.31
C GLY A 259 -5.31 11.90 -15.88
N SER A 260 -5.55 10.90 -16.73
CA SER A 260 -6.63 9.92 -16.61
C SER A 260 -6.25 8.59 -17.27
N VAL A 261 -7.03 7.54 -17.00
CA VAL A 261 -6.87 6.25 -17.72
C VAL A 261 -7.28 6.33 -19.19
N ASP A 262 -8.13 7.29 -19.56
CA ASP A 262 -8.48 7.60 -20.94
C ASP A 262 -7.26 8.09 -21.74
N ASP A 263 -6.37 8.88 -21.12
CA ASP A 263 -5.13 9.33 -21.76
C ASP A 263 -4.19 8.15 -22.08
N LEU A 264 -4.07 7.16 -21.18
CA LEU A 264 -3.30 5.92 -21.41
C LEU A 264 -3.89 5.05 -22.53
N ALA A 265 -5.21 5.11 -22.71
CA ALA A 265 -5.92 4.37 -23.74
C ALA A 265 -5.83 5.06 -25.11
N ALA A 266 -5.83 6.39 -25.13
CA ALA A 266 -5.73 7.22 -26.33
C ALA A 266 -4.30 7.42 -26.85
N ASP A 267 -3.28 7.19 -26.01
CA ASP A 267 -1.86 7.29 -26.41
C ASP A 267 -1.38 6.02 -27.14
N ASP A 268 -1.02 6.17 -28.42
CA ASP A 268 -0.44 5.12 -29.26
C ASP A 268 1.00 4.75 -28.85
N ASP A 269 1.75 5.65 -28.19
CA ASP A 269 3.11 5.37 -27.72
C ASP A 269 3.13 4.58 -26.40
N VAL A 270 2.03 4.54 -25.65
CA VAL A 270 1.81 3.56 -24.57
C VAL A 270 1.56 2.21 -25.24
N ARG A 271 2.60 1.36 -25.29
CA ARG A 271 2.57 0.03 -25.92
C ARG A 271 2.49 -1.06 -24.87
N ILE A 272 3.03 -0.80 -23.68
CA ILE A 272 3.02 -1.68 -22.51
C ILE A 272 2.57 -0.89 -21.28
N LEU A 273 1.49 -1.33 -20.64
CA LEU A 273 0.97 -0.79 -19.37
C LEU A 273 1.11 -1.86 -18.27
N ALA A 274 1.80 -1.55 -17.18
CA ALA A 274 1.94 -2.47 -16.06
C ALA A 274 0.81 -2.29 -15.02
N ILE A 275 0.16 -3.39 -14.63
CA ILE A 275 -0.68 -3.47 -13.43
C ILE A 275 -0.28 -4.70 -12.60
N ALA A 276 -0.55 -4.75 -11.30
CA ALA A 276 -0.33 -5.98 -10.54
C ALA A 276 -1.35 -7.05 -10.97
N ASN A 277 -1.04 -8.35 -10.86
CA ASN A 277 -2.00 -9.40 -11.22
C ASN A 277 -3.29 -9.33 -10.34
N PRO A 278 -4.49 -9.07 -10.92
CA PRO A 278 -5.74 -8.98 -10.17
C PRO A 278 -6.11 -10.23 -9.35
N GLU A 279 -5.61 -11.41 -9.73
CA GLU A 279 -5.92 -12.68 -9.04
C GLU A 279 -5.42 -12.75 -7.59
N HIS A 280 -4.40 -11.97 -7.23
CA HIS A 280 -3.79 -12.01 -5.90
C HIS A 280 -3.33 -10.65 -5.34
N ALA A 281 -3.29 -9.59 -6.15
CA ALA A 281 -2.91 -8.24 -5.73
C ALA A 281 -4.14 -7.29 -5.70
N PRO A 282 -4.53 -6.76 -4.53
CA PRO A 282 -5.65 -5.82 -4.41
C PRO A 282 -5.56 -4.61 -5.34
N TYR A 283 -4.37 -4.00 -5.45
CA TYR A 283 -4.10 -2.90 -6.36
C TYR A 283 -4.23 -3.28 -7.84
N GLY A 284 -3.99 -4.55 -8.19
CA GLY A 284 -4.24 -5.07 -9.54
C GLY A 284 -5.72 -5.12 -9.87
N LEU A 285 -6.53 -5.60 -8.91
CA LEU A 285 -7.99 -5.60 -9.00
C LEU A 285 -8.55 -4.16 -9.06
N ALA A 286 -8.05 -3.23 -8.25
CA ALA A 286 -8.46 -1.83 -8.32
C ALA A 286 -8.07 -1.16 -9.65
N ALA A 287 -6.88 -1.44 -10.19
CA ALA A 287 -6.48 -0.98 -11.51
C ALA A 287 -7.39 -1.55 -12.62
N GLN A 288 -7.70 -2.84 -12.59
CA GLN A 288 -8.66 -3.47 -13.50
C GLN A 288 -10.06 -2.85 -13.38
N GLN A 289 -10.54 -2.63 -12.16
CA GLN A 289 -11.82 -1.96 -11.91
C GLN A 289 -11.81 -0.55 -12.51
N ALA A 290 -10.78 0.27 -12.25
CA ALA A 290 -10.72 1.63 -12.76
C ALA A 290 -10.70 1.71 -14.30
N LEU A 291 -9.91 0.85 -14.94
CA LEU A 291 -9.89 0.70 -16.40
C LEU A 291 -11.24 0.24 -16.97
N THR A 292 -11.99 -0.57 -16.22
CA THR A 292 -13.33 -1.05 -16.61
C THR A 292 -14.40 0.01 -16.41
N SER A 293 -14.35 0.76 -15.30
CA SER A 293 -15.28 1.85 -14.96
C SER A 293 -15.21 3.02 -15.94
N ALA A 294 -14.00 3.36 -16.41
CA ALA A 294 -13.79 4.32 -17.49
C ALA A 294 -14.14 3.76 -18.90
N GLY A 295 -14.44 2.46 -19.02
CA GLY A 295 -14.78 1.82 -20.30
C GLY A 295 -13.59 1.58 -21.24
N VAL A 296 -12.36 1.77 -20.78
CA VAL A 296 -11.13 1.66 -21.59
C VAL A 296 -10.43 0.31 -21.50
N TRP A 297 -10.89 -0.59 -20.63
CA TRP A 297 -10.31 -1.92 -20.40
C TRP A 297 -10.01 -2.69 -21.69
N ASP A 298 -10.97 -2.80 -22.62
CA ASP A 298 -10.78 -3.56 -23.87
C ASP A 298 -9.70 -2.95 -24.80
N THR A 299 -9.44 -1.64 -24.68
CA THR A 299 -8.38 -0.93 -25.42
C THR A 299 -7.00 -1.20 -24.81
N VAL A 300 -6.88 -1.24 -23.48
CA VAL A 300 -5.59 -1.42 -22.81
C VAL A 300 -5.26 -2.88 -22.49
N ALA A 301 -6.23 -3.78 -22.39
CA ALA A 301 -6.01 -5.19 -22.04
C ALA A 301 -4.99 -5.90 -22.96
N PRO A 302 -4.93 -5.65 -24.29
CA PRO A 302 -3.87 -6.18 -25.16
C PRO A 302 -2.47 -5.60 -24.91
N LYS A 303 -2.38 -4.45 -24.21
CA LYS A 303 -1.14 -3.76 -23.82
C LYS A 303 -0.65 -4.18 -22.41
N LEU A 304 -1.41 -4.96 -21.65
CA LEU A 304 -1.11 -5.21 -20.24
C LEU A 304 0.07 -6.18 -20.02
N VAL A 305 0.92 -5.84 -19.05
CA VAL A 305 1.84 -6.77 -18.38
C VAL A 305 1.52 -6.80 -16.89
N TYR A 306 1.67 -7.98 -16.28
CA TYR A 306 1.30 -8.21 -14.89
C TYR A 306 2.53 -8.28 -13.98
N GLY A 307 2.58 -7.41 -12.97
CA GLY A 307 3.55 -7.49 -11.88
C GLY A 307 3.14 -8.51 -10.81
N GLU A 308 4.14 -9.17 -10.22
CA GLU A 308 3.96 -10.18 -9.16
C GLU A 308 3.36 -9.61 -7.87
N ASN A 309 3.57 -8.32 -7.64
CA ASN A 309 2.93 -7.48 -6.63
C ASN A 309 3.00 -6.01 -7.06
N ILE A 310 2.53 -5.08 -6.25
CA ILE A 310 2.43 -3.67 -6.63
C ILE A 310 3.78 -2.92 -6.67
N ALA A 311 4.75 -3.28 -5.83
CA ALA A 311 6.13 -2.78 -5.94
C ALA A 311 6.84 -3.36 -7.16
N ASP A 312 6.62 -4.64 -7.48
CA ASP A 312 7.11 -5.25 -8.72
C ASP A 312 6.50 -4.59 -9.97
N THR A 313 5.24 -4.15 -9.88
CA THR A 313 4.54 -3.41 -10.95
C THR A 313 5.20 -2.05 -11.22
N GLN A 314 5.49 -1.27 -10.17
CA GLN A 314 6.23 -0.01 -10.31
C GLN A 314 7.64 -0.28 -10.88
N ARG A 315 8.33 -1.32 -10.40
CA ARG A 315 9.65 -1.75 -10.88
C ARG A 315 9.67 -2.04 -12.39
N LEU A 316 8.59 -2.58 -12.97
CA LEU A 316 8.48 -2.80 -14.42
C LEU A 316 8.56 -1.49 -15.20
N ALA A 317 7.80 -0.46 -14.81
CA ALA A 317 7.88 0.87 -15.44
C ALA A 317 9.20 1.58 -15.13
N ALA A 318 9.69 1.52 -13.88
CA ALA A 318 10.95 2.14 -13.46
C ALA A 318 12.18 1.62 -14.23
N THR A 319 12.11 0.38 -14.72
CA THR A 319 13.16 -0.27 -15.53
C THR A 319 12.89 -0.22 -17.04
N GLY A 320 11.87 0.53 -17.49
CA GLY A 320 11.50 0.65 -18.91
C GLY A 320 10.96 -0.64 -19.54
N ASN A 321 10.54 -1.62 -18.74
CA ASN A 321 9.84 -2.82 -19.19
C ASN A 321 8.33 -2.58 -19.40
N ALA A 322 7.81 -1.45 -18.94
CA ALA A 322 6.53 -0.88 -19.30
C ALA A 322 6.68 0.63 -19.58
N ASP A 323 5.82 1.21 -20.42
CA ASP A 323 5.83 2.65 -20.74
C ASP A 323 5.19 3.46 -19.59
N ALA A 324 4.20 2.87 -18.91
CA ALA A 324 3.53 3.40 -17.74
C ALA A 324 3.08 2.25 -16.81
N ALA A 325 2.69 2.58 -15.58
CA ALA A 325 2.09 1.64 -14.63
C ALA A 325 0.90 2.27 -13.88
N ILE A 326 -0.02 1.43 -13.39
CA ILE A 326 -0.98 1.81 -12.34
C ILE A 326 -0.48 1.20 -11.02
N VAL A 327 -0.13 2.06 -10.06
CA VAL A 327 0.59 1.69 -8.82
C VAL A 327 -0.07 2.27 -7.57
N ALA A 328 0.44 1.90 -6.39
CA ALA A 328 0.01 2.50 -5.13
C ALA A 328 0.53 3.93 -4.96
N LEU A 329 -0.30 4.84 -4.44
CA LEU A 329 0.11 6.22 -4.13
C LEU A 329 1.29 6.26 -3.14
N SER A 330 1.38 5.35 -2.18
CA SER A 330 2.49 5.25 -1.23
C SER A 330 3.85 5.04 -1.90
N LEU A 331 3.89 4.16 -2.90
CA LEU A 331 5.07 3.87 -3.71
C LEU A 331 5.40 5.00 -4.68
N ALA A 332 4.37 5.69 -5.21
CA ALA A 332 4.55 6.85 -6.07
C ALA A 332 5.13 8.05 -5.32
N LEU A 333 4.63 8.34 -4.11
CA LEU A 333 5.14 9.42 -3.25
C LEU A 333 6.60 9.16 -2.81
N ALA A 334 6.94 7.91 -2.48
CA ALA A 334 8.32 7.55 -2.15
C ALA A 334 9.29 7.71 -3.34
N ALA A 335 8.82 7.44 -4.57
CA ALA A 335 9.61 7.67 -5.79
C ALA A 335 9.68 9.17 -6.17
N ASP A 336 8.64 9.95 -5.92
CA ASP A 336 8.56 11.40 -6.13
C ASP A 336 9.53 12.15 -5.17
N GLU A 337 9.57 11.75 -3.89
CA GLU A 337 10.55 12.26 -2.91
C GLU A 337 12.01 11.96 -3.33
N ALA A 338 12.25 10.83 -4.02
CA ALA A 338 13.55 10.46 -4.57
C ALA A 338 13.87 11.13 -5.93
N GLY A 339 12.89 11.75 -6.61
CA GLY A 339 13.04 12.28 -7.96
C GLY A 339 13.12 11.19 -9.06
N GLU A 340 12.49 10.03 -8.82
CA GLU A 340 12.56 8.86 -9.70
C GLU A 340 11.33 8.66 -10.62
N GLY A 341 10.27 9.46 -10.46
CA GLY A 341 9.11 9.39 -11.36
C GLY A 341 8.00 10.41 -11.11
N THR A 342 7.11 10.53 -12.09
CA THR A 342 5.94 11.42 -12.08
C THR A 342 4.66 10.60 -12.04
N TRP A 343 3.62 11.14 -11.39
CA TRP A 343 2.36 10.44 -11.17
C TRP A 343 1.12 11.33 -11.32
N THR A 344 -0.05 10.71 -11.40
CA THR A 344 -1.35 11.38 -11.21
C THR A 344 -2.33 10.45 -10.50
N LEU A 345 -2.98 10.97 -9.46
CA LEU A 345 -4.00 10.27 -8.67
C LEU A 345 -5.22 9.98 -9.53
N LEU A 346 -5.66 8.72 -9.53
CA LEU A 346 -6.94 8.34 -10.13
C LEU A 346 -8.08 8.60 -9.13
N ASP A 347 -9.28 8.85 -9.66
CA ASP A 347 -10.47 9.06 -8.85
C ASP A 347 -10.83 7.76 -8.09
N ASP A 348 -10.92 7.86 -6.76
CA ASP A 348 -11.28 6.76 -5.86
C ASP A 348 -12.68 6.18 -6.19
N HIS A 349 -13.54 6.90 -6.93
CA HIS A 349 -14.82 6.40 -7.45
C HIS A 349 -14.69 5.37 -8.59
N LEU A 350 -13.52 5.22 -9.20
CA LEU A 350 -13.32 4.29 -10.33
C LEU A 350 -13.18 2.82 -9.88
N HIS A 351 -12.95 2.55 -8.60
CA HIS A 351 -12.81 1.20 -8.04
C HIS A 351 -13.54 1.04 -6.70
N GLU A 352 -13.66 -0.18 -6.18
CA GLU A 352 -14.13 -0.39 -4.81
C GLU A 352 -13.04 0.06 -3.80
N PRO A 353 -13.41 0.58 -2.61
CA PRO A 353 -12.43 1.06 -1.64
C PRO A 353 -11.41 -0.02 -1.25
N LEU A 354 -10.12 0.31 -1.36
CA LEU A 354 -9.00 -0.57 -0.96
C LEU A 354 -8.85 -0.61 0.56
N GLN A 355 -9.86 -1.11 1.28
CA GLN A 355 -9.83 -1.28 2.72
C GLN A 355 -8.70 -2.23 3.15
N GLN A 356 -7.81 -1.75 3.99
CA GLN A 356 -6.64 -2.48 4.46
C GLN A 356 -6.78 -2.86 5.93
N ASP A 357 -6.65 -4.14 6.21
CA ASP A 357 -6.80 -4.76 7.54
C ASP A 357 -5.51 -5.49 7.93
N LEU A 358 -5.21 -5.51 9.23
CA LEU A 358 -4.11 -6.26 9.84
C LEU A 358 -4.62 -7.19 10.96
N VAL A 359 -3.82 -8.19 11.33
CA VAL A 359 -4.17 -9.20 12.34
C VAL A 359 -2.92 -9.86 12.95
N VAL A 360 -3.00 -10.34 14.19
CA VAL A 360 -2.01 -11.23 14.80
C VAL A 360 -2.18 -12.65 14.25
N ILE A 361 -1.07 -13.25 13.80
CA ILE A 361 -1.00 -14.59 13.21
C ILE A 361 -0.48 -15.63 14.21
N THR A 362 0.48 -15.26 15.04
CA THR A 362 1.16 -16.20 15.95
C THR A 362 0.25 -16.66 17.09
N ALA A 363 0.35 -17.94 17.44
CA ALA A 363 -0.33 -18.55 18.58
C ALA A 363 0.56 -18.61 19.84
N ASP A 364 1.81 -18.12 19.76
CA ASP A 364 2.68 -17.96 20.92
C ASP A 364 2.24 -16.71 21.72
N PRO A 365 1.92 -16.83 23.03
CA PRO A 365 1.37 -15.72 23.81
C PRO A 365 2.31 -14.51 23.95
N ASP A 366 3.61 -14.73 24.04
CA ASP A 366 4.59 -13.66 24.26
C ASP A 366 4.86 -12.92 22.94
N ARG A 367 5.01 -13.67 21.83
CA ARG A 367 5.08 -13.08 20.48
C ARG A 367 3.77 -12.38 20.08
N ALA A 368 2.61 -12.91 20.47
CA ALA A 368 1.31 -12.28 20.24
C ALA A 368 1.16 -10.94 20.99
N ALA A 369 1.72 -10.83 22.20
CA ALA A 369 1.77 -9.56 22.94
C ALA A 369 2.67 -8.52 22.26
N LEU A 370 3.79 -8.94 21.67
CA LEU A 370 4.65 -8.05 20.86
C LEU A 370 3.98 -7.64 19.54
N ALA A 371 3.31 -8.58 18.87
CA ALA A 371 2.51 -8.34 17.66
C ALA A 371 1.38 -7.32 17.90
N ALA A 372 0.65 -7.46 19.02
CA ALA A 372 -0.37 -6.50 19.43
C ALA A 372 0.22 -5.10 19.68
N ARG A 373 1.37 -4.99 20.35
CA ARG A 373 2.07 -3.70 20.53
C ARG A 373 2.47 -3.03 19.20
N PHE A 374 2.89 -3.80 18.20
CA PHE A 374 3.18 -3.27 16.87
C PHE A 374 1.90 -2.81 16.15
N ILE A 375 0.81 -3.57 16.26
CA ILE A 375 -0.51 -3.19 15.74
C ILE A 375 -1.01 -1.89 16.39
N ASP A 376 -0.84 -1.72 17.71
CA ASP A 376 -1.14 -0.49 18.43
C ASP A 376 -0.25 0.68 17.97
N HIS A 377 1.04 0.43 17.67
CA HIS A 377 1.96 1.45 17.12
C HIS A 377 1.53 1.93 15.73
N VAL A 378 1.20 1.02 14.82
CA VAL A 378 0.63 1.36 13.50
C VAL A 378 -0.67 2.17 13.63
N ASN A 379 -1.48 1.87 14.65
CA ASN A 379 -2.76 2.51 14.91
C ASN A 379 -2.71 3.73 15.87
N SER A 380 -1.51 4.12 16.32
CA SER A 380 -1.27 5.30 17.17
C SER A 380 -1.42 6.61 16.40
N ASP A 381 -1.49 7.76 17.08
CA ASP A 381 -1.57 9.07 16.41
C ASP A 381 -0.33 9.34 15.52
N ASP A 382 0.88 9.01 16.01
CA ASP A 382 2.12 9.16 15.26
C ASP A 382 2.19 8.17 14.08
N GLY A 383 1.81 6.91 14.29
CA GLY A 383 1.80 5.89 13.24
C GLY A 383 0.77 6.18 12.13
N ARG A 384 -0.40 6.69 12.52
CA ARG A 384 -1.42 7.20 11.59
C ARG A 384 -0.90 8.38 10.76
N GLU A 385 -0.07 9.24 11.34
CA GLU A 385 0.53 10.34 10.58
C GLU A 385 1.60 9.86 9.59
N VAL A 386 2.38 8.82 9.91
CA VAL A 386 3.24 8.13 8.92
C VAL A 386 2.39 7.63 7.75
N MET A 387 1.28 6.93 8.03
CA MET A 387 0.37 6.43 7.00
C MET A 387 -0.22 7.55 6.13
N ARG A 388 -0.61 8.70 6.71
CA ARG A 388 -1.07 9.86 5.92
C ARG A 388 0.00 10.43 5.01
N ARG A 389 1.26 10.54 5.47
CA ARG A 389 2.37 11.04 4.63
C ARG A 389 2.62 10.17 3.41
N PHE A 390 2.49 8.85 3.54
CA PHE A 390 2.52 7.91 2.42
C PHE A 390 1.15 7.76 1.70
N GLY A 391 0.25 8.74 1.84
CA GLY A 391 -0.93 8.89 1.00
C GLY A 391 -2.09 7.93 1.30
N PHE A 392 -2.03 7.13 2.37
CA PHE A 392 -3.17 6.34 2.81
C PHE A 392 -4.26 7.23 3.42
N LEU A 393 -5.52 6.85 3.26
CA LEU A 393 -6.64 7.43 4.01
C LEU A 393 -6.90 6.56 5.26
N LEU A 394 -7.29 7.16 6.38
CA LEU A 394 -7.54 6.40 7.61
C LEU A 394 -9.02 6.00 7.78
N PRO A 395 -9.33 5.04 8.67
CA PRO A 395 -10.70 4.77 9.11
C PRO A 395 -11.46 6.04 9.52
N GLY A 396 -12.57 6.31 8.84
CA GLY A 396 -13.39 7.51 9.03
C GLY A 396 -13.01 8.73 8.17
N GLU A 397 -11.86 8.72 7.49
CA GLU A 397 -11.48 9.76 6.52
C GLU A 397 -12.03 9.46 5.11
N VAL A 398 -12.30 8.18 4.81
CA VAL A 398 -13.07 7.77 3.61
C VAL A 398 -14.52 8.22 3.77
N SER A 399 -14.89 9.29 3.06
CA SER A 399 -16.25 9.82 3.07
C SER A 399 -17.26 8.76 2.60
N ALA A 400 -18.34 8.60 3.35
CA ALA A 400 -19.40 7.66 3.00
C ALA A 400 -19.97 7.97 1.61
N ARG A 401 -20.15 6.94 0.76
CA ARG A 401 -20.54 7.03 -0.64
C ARG A 401 -21.86 7.80 -0.83
N GLY A 402 -21.76 9.11 -1.03
CA GLY A 402 -22.86 9.97 -1.47
C GLY A 402 -23.01 9.92 -2.99
N PRO A 403 -24.22 10.12 -3.54
CA PRO A 403 -24.36 10.39 -4.97
C PRO A 403 -23.67 11.72 -5.32
N SER A 404 -23.12 11.77 -6.52
CA SER A 404 -22.37 12.93 -7.06
C SER A 404 -23.18 14.24 -7.05
N ASP A 405 -22.67 15.27 -6.37
CA ASP A 405 -23.06 16.67 -6.57
C ASP A 405 -22.08 17.31 -7.58
N GLY A 406 -22.53 17.58 -8.80
CA GLY A 406 -21.71 18.16 -9.89
C GLY A 406 -22.40 18.21 -11.25
#